data_AF-A0A162MCX8-F1
#
_entry.id   AF-A0A162MCX8-F1
#
_cell.length_a   1.000
_cell.length_b   1.000
_cell.length_c   1.000
_cell.angle_alpha   90.00
_cell.angle_beta   90.00
_cell.angle_gamma   90.00
#
_symmetry.space_group_name_H-M   'P 1'
#
loop_
_entity.id
_entity.type
_entity.pdbx_description
1 polymer ?
#
loop_
_entity_poly.entity_id
_entity_poly.type
_entity_poly.pdbx_seq_one_letter_code
_entity_poly.pdbx_strand_id
1 'polypeptide(L)'
;MKKVIIIILSFITIIGILVGGCSVVSNVKNKEKMEIALPIGVKHIKEYYNADFVLKDYDVNPGYINSRMYLYGYIKGHEDDSINIEYDYEKKEVIDVMGPSWFIQSRDPKIGLLDRIDSQ
;
A
#
# COMPACT_ATOMS: atom_id res chain seq x y z
N MET A 1 -41.78 18.33 -26.60
CA MET A 1 -40.93 17.13 -26.87
C MET A 1 -39.43 17.46 -26.89
N LYS A 2 -38.93 18.37 -27.73
CA LYS A 2 -37.49 18.74 -27.77
C LYS A 2 -36.91 19.24 -26.43
N LYS A 3 -37.65 20.07 -25.68
CA LYS A 3 -37.23 20.56 -24.35
C LYS A 3 -37.14 19.45 -23.29
N VAL A 4 -38.01 18.43 -23.38
CA VAL A 4 -38.03 17.27 -22.46
C VAL A 4 -36.83 16.35 -22.73
N ILE A 5 -36.48 16.15 -24.01
CA ILE A 5 -35.28 15.37 -24.40
C ILE A 5 -33.98 16.06 -23.94
N ILE A 6 -33.89 17.40 -24.03
CA ILE A 6 -32.73 18.16 -23.54
C ILE A 6 -32.60 18.05 -22.01
N ILE A 7 -33.72 18.10 -21.27
CA ILE A 7 -33.71 17.92 -19.80
C ILE A 7 -33.28 16.50 -19.42
N ILE A 8 -33.75 15.47 -20.13
CA ILE A 8 -33.36 14.07 -19.88
C ILE A 8 -31.87 13.86 -20.15
N LEU A 9 -31.34 14.39 -21.26
CA LEU A 9 -29.90 14.31 -21.59
C LEU A 9 -29.04 15.04 -20.55
N SER A 10 -29.49 16.21 -20.07
CA SER A 10 -28.84 16.96 -18.99
C SER A 10 -28.82 16.20 -17.66
N PHE A 11 -29.84 15.40 -17.38
CA PHE A 11 -29.89 14.60 -16.15
C PHE A 11 -28.96 13.38 -16.23
N ILE A 12 -28.87 12.74 -17.39
CA ILE A 12 -28.01 11.57 -17.62
C ILE A 12 -26.53 11.92 -17.50
N THR A 13 -26.10 13.10 -17.97
CA THR A 13 -24.70 13.54 -17.83
C THR A 13 -24.31 13.81 -16.38
N ILE A 14 -25.22 14.37 -15.57
CA ILE A 14 -25.00 14.57 -14.12
C ILE A 14 -24.84 13.23 -13.41
N ILE A 15 -25.69 12.25 -13.73
CA ILE A 15 -25.63 10.90 -13.13
C ILE A 15 -24.31 10.20 -13.49
N GLY A 16 -23.83 10.31 -14.74
CA GLY A 16 -22.58 9.69 -15.17
C GLY A 16 -21.33 10.18 -14.42
N ILE A 17 -21.28 11.48 -14.06
CA ILE A 17 -20.18 12.07 -13.28
C ILE A 17 -20.19 11.56 -11.84
N LEU A 18 -21.39 11.37 -11.25
CA LEU A 18 -21.57 10.92 -9.87
C LEU A 18 -21.10 9.47 -9.63
N VAL A 19 -21.29 8.56 -10.59
CA VAL A 19 -20.90 7.14 -10.41
C VAL A 19 -19.46 6.85 -10.86
N GLY A 20 -18.95 7.55 -11.87
CA GLY A 20 -17.59 7.34 -12.38
C GLY A 20 -16.49 8.10 -11.63
N GLY A 21 -16.82 9.22 -10.98
CA GLY A 21 -15.83 10.09 -10.34
C GLY A 21 -15.20 9.52 -9.07
N CYS A 22 -15.95 8.78 -8.25
CA CYS A 22 -15.47 8.29 -6.96
C CYS A 22 -14.34 7.25 -7.08
N SER A 23 -14.46 6.30 -8.02
CA SER A 23 -13.46 5.23 -8.21
C SER A 23 -12.12 5.75 -8.74
N VAL A 24 -12.15 6.77 -9.60
CA VAL A 24 -10.92 7.41 -10.11
C VAL A 24 -10.21 8.14 -8.98
N VAL A 25 -10.94 8.89 -8.15
CA VAL A 25 -10.37 9.61 -7.00
C VAL A 25 -9.77 8.65 -5.96
N SER A 26 -10.43 7.52 -5.66
CA SER A 26 -9.88 6.53 -4.73
C SER A 26 -8.60 5.89 -5.26
N ASN A 27 -8.54 5.56 -6.55
CA ASN A 27 -7.35 4.96 -7.17
C ASN A 27 -6.17 5.93 -7.18
N VAL A 28 -6.40 7.22 -7.47
CA VAL A 28 -5.36 8.25 -7.41
C VAL A 28 -4.81 8.38 -5.99
N LYS A 29 -5.68 8.51 -4.98
CA LYS A 29 -5.26 8.61 -3.57
C LYS A 29 -4.49 7.37 -3.09
N ASN A 30 -4.92 6.18 -3.50
CA ASN A 30 -4.23 4.95 -3.14
C ASN A 30 -2.83 4.89 -3.76
N LYS A 31 -2.69 5.32 -5.02
CA LYS A 31 -1.39 5.40 -5.69
C LYS A 31 -0.46 6.40 -5.01
N GLU A 32 -0.95 7.60 -4.65
CA GLU A 32 -0.16 8.60 -3.92
C GLU A 32 0.36 8.06 -2.58
N LYS A 33 -0.48 7.35 -1.83
CA LYS A 33 -0.05 6.70 -0.58
C LYS A 33 1.02 5.64 -0.85
N MET A 34 0.90 4.87 -1.94
CA MET A 34 1.89 3.85 -2.32
C MET A 34 3.23 4.48 -2.69
N GLU A 35 3.24 5.58 -3.42
CA GLU A 35 4.46 6.30 -3.79
C GLU A 35 5.22 6.83 -2.56
N ILE A 36 4.52 7.10 -1.46
CA ILE A 36 5.13 7.45 -0.16
C ILE A 36 5.58 6.21 0.61
N ALA A 37 4.75 5.17 0.67
CA ALA A 37 5.01 3.96 1.45
C ALA A 37 6.18 3.13 0.87
N LEU A 38 6.24 3.00 -0.45
CA LEU A 38 7.22 2.16 -1.14
C LEU A 38 8.67 2.48 -0.77
N PRO A 39 9.18 3.73 -0.87
CA PRO A 39 10.56 4.01 -0.50
C PRO A 39 10.85 3.75 0.97
N ILE A 40 9.87 3.92 1.87
CA ILE A 40 10.01 3.61 3.30
C ILE A 40 10.11 2.10 3.51
N GLY A 41 9.24 1.32 2.87
CA GLY A 41 9.26 -0.14 2.92
C GLY A 41 10.55 -0.72 2.35
N VAL A 42 10.99 -0.25 1.18
CA VAL A 42 12.26 -0.67 0.55
C VAL A 42 13.45 -0.36 1.47
N LYS A 43 13.46 0.83 2.08
CA LYS A 43 14.50 1.20 3.04
C LYS A 43 14.50 0.27 4.26
N HIS A 44 13.33 -0.02 4.84
CA HIS A 44 13.20 -0.94 5.96
C HIS A 44 13.73 -2.35 5.61
N ILE A 45 13.36 -2.89 4.45
CA ILE A 45 13.86 -4.20 4.00
C ILE A 45 15.39 -4.18 3.84
N LYS A 46 15.94 -3.09 3.30
CA LYS A 46 17.39 -2.95 3.14
C LYS A 46 18.11 -2.89 4.49
N GLU A 47 17.60 -2.12 5.44
CA GLU A 47 18.23 -1.91 6.75
C GLU A 47 18.13 -3.16 7.64
N TYR A 48 16.96 -3.80 7.68
CA TYR A 48 16.69 -4.88 8.63
C TYR A 48 16.98 -6.26 8.08
N TYR A 49 16.94 -6.46 6.75
CA TYR A 49 17.11 -7.77 6.12
C TYR A 49 18.28 -7.81 5.13
N ASN A 50 18.95 -6.68 4.88
CA ASN A 50 20.02 -6.54 3.88
C ASN A 50 19.60 -7.05 2.49
N ALA A 51 18.35 -6.84 2.11
CA ALA A 51 17.73 -7.38 0.91
C ALA A 51 17.19 -6.26 0.00
N ASP A 52 17.04 -6.57 -1.29
CA ASP A 52 16.48 -5.64 -2.28
C ASP A 52 15.06 -6.08 -2.66
N PHE A 53 14.06 -5.37 -2.13
CA PHE A 53 12.65 -5.60 -2.42
C PHE A 53 12.23 -5.02 -3.77
N VAL A 54 11.40 -5.76 -4.50
CA VAL A 54 10.77 -5.33 -5.75
C VAL A 54 9.25 -5.41 -5.59
N LEU A 55 8.57 -4.28 -5.74
CA LEU A 55 7.11 -4.19 -5.68
C LEU A 55 6.49 -4.88 -6.90
N LYS A 56 5.44 -5.67 -6.66
CA LYS A 56 4.61 -6.29 -7.69
C LYS A 56 3.19 -5.74 -7.66
N ASP A 57 2.62 -5.57 -6.48
CA ASP A 57 1.26 -5.07 -6.28
C ASP A 57 1.09 -4.42 -4.91
N TYR A 58 -0.04 -3.75 -4.67
CA TYR A 58 -0.37 -3.17 -3.37
C TYR A 58 -1.88 -3.13 -3.13
N ASP A 59 -2.25 -3.18 -1.85
CA ASP A 59 -3.63 -2.94 -1.42
C ASP A 59 -3.66 -1.89 -0.31
N VAL A 60 -4.76 -1.14 -0.23
CA VAL A 60 -4.94 -0.04 0.72
C VAL A 60 -6.25 -0.22 1.45
N ASN A 61 -6.16 -0.57 2.73
CA ASN A 61 -7.32 -0.54 3.60
C ASN A 61 -7.75 0.91 3.83
N PRO A 62 -9.06 1.19 3.76
CA PRO A 62 -9.59 2.50 4.14
C PRO A 62 -9.27 2.84 5.59
N GLY A 63 -9.13 4.14 5.89
CA GLY A 63 -8.69 4.59 7.21
C GLY A 63 -9.68 4.29 8.33
N TYR A 64 -10.97 4.14 8.00
CA TYR A 64 -11.99 3.71 8.96
C TYR A 64 -11.87 2.24 9.38
N ILE A 65 -10.99 1.44 8.75
CA ILE A 65 -10.73 0.05 9.14
C ILE A 65 -9.48 -0.01 10.02
N ASN A 66 -8.31 0.32 9.47
CA ASN A 66 -7.04 0.24 10.20
C ASN A 66 -5.90 1.07 9.59
N SER A 67 -6.17 1.96 8.64
CA SER A 67 -5.17 2.82 7.99
C SER A 67 -3.91 2.09 7.47
N ARG A 68 -4.10 0.88 6.95
CA ARG A 68 -3.01 0.02 6.44
C ARG A 68 -2.86 0.05 4.93
N MET A 69 -1.62 -0.05 4.50
CA MET A 69 -1.24 -0.43 3.14
C MET A 69 -0.43 -1.72 3.19
N TYR A 70 -0.66 -2.59 2.22
CA TYR A 70 0.10 -3.81 2.02
C TYR A 70 0.87 -3.68 0.71
N LEU A 71 2.19 -3.82 0.77
CA LEU A 71 3.06 -3.82 -0.40
C LEU A 71 3.49 -5.25 -0.67
N TYR A 72 2.98 -5.83 -1.76
CA TYR A 72 3.27 -7.19 -2.18
C TYR A 72 4.38 -7.20 -3.22
N GLY A 73 5.38 -8.04 -3.00
CA GLY A 73 6.54 -8.09 -3.87
C GLY A 73 7.39 -9.32 -3.61
N TYR A 74 8.67 -9.22 -3.98
CA TYR A 74 9.66 -10.29 -3.82
C TYR A 74 11.05 -9.68 -3.56
N ILE A 75 12.00 -10.51 -3.12
CA ILE A 75 13.41 -10.13 -3.03
C ILE A 75 14.11 -10.50 -4.34
N LYS A 76 14.97 -9.63 -4.87
CA LYS A 76 15.79 -9.96 -6.06
C LYS A 76 16.53 -11.28 -5.88
N GLY A 77 16.45 -12.17 -6.87
CA GLY A 77 17.01 -13.52 -6.82
C GLY A 77 16.10 -14.57 -6.15
N HIS A 78 14.93 -14.15 -5.66
CA HIS A 78 13.89 -14.99 -5.06
C HIS A 78 12.50 -14.58 -5.60
N GLU A 79 12.38 -14.45 -6.92
CA GLU A 79 11.19 -13.94 -7.62
C GLU A 79 9.91 -14.76 -7.37
N ASP A 80 10.07 -16.05 -7.06
CA ASP A 80 8.96 -16.98 -6.79
C ASP A 80 8.43 -16.87 -5.34
N ASP A 81 9.17 -16.21 -4.45
CA ASP A 81 8.83 -16.05 -3.05
C ASP A 81 8.14 -14.71 -2.77
N SER A 82 6.91 -14.76 -2.28
CA SER A 82 6.14 -13.57 -1.95
C SER A 82 6.60 -12.97 -0.61
N ILE A 83 6.89 -11.67 -0.63
CA ILE A 83 7.11 -10.83 0.55
C ILE A 83 5.98 -9.80 0.64
N ASN A 84 5.49 -9.56 1.86
CA ASN A 84 4.50 -8.54 2.16
C ASN A 84 5.06 -7.57 3.19
N ILE A 85 4.97 -6.27 2.92
CA ILE A 85 5.28 -5.21 3.88
C ILE A 85 3.96 -4.56 4.29
N GLU A 86 3.64 -4.64 5.58
CA GLU A 86 2.51 -3.94 6.16
C GLU A 86 2.94 -2.56 6.66
N TYR A 87 2.27 -1.52 6.17
CA TYR A 87 2.61 -0.12 6.42
C TYR A 87 1.41 0.66 6.96
N ASP A 88 1.62 1.40 8.04
CA ASP A 88 0.65 2.36 8.59
C ASP A 88 0.82 3.70 7.87
N TYR A 89 -0.16 4.12 7.06
CA TYR A 89 -0.05 5.39 6.32
C TYR A 89 -0.43 6.63 7.13
N GLU A 90 -0.97 6.48 8.33
CA GLU A 90 -1.19 7.60 9.25
C GLU A 90 0.07 7.90 10.05
N LYS A 91 0.68 6.87 10.64
CA LYS A 91 1.92 6.98 11.41
C LYS A 91 3.17 7.02 10.55
N LYS A 92 3.06 6.57 9.30
CA LYS A 92 4.12 6.50 8.30
C LYS A 92 5.24 5.51 8.68
N GLU A 93 4.87 4.38 9.26
CA GLU A 93 5.80 3.36 9.76
C GLU A 93 5.50 1.98 9.16
N VAL A 94 6.53 1.15 9.01
CA VAL A 94 6.36 -0.28 8.72
C VAL A 94 5.93 -0.96 10.01
N ILE A 95 4.78 -1.62 9.98
CA ILE A 95 4.22 -2.36 11.12
C ILE A 95 4.82 -3.76 11.18
N ASP A 96 4.82 -4.44 10.04
CA ASP A 96 5.23 -5.84 9.96
C ASP A 96 5.76 -6.19 8.56
N VAL A 97 6.54 -7.27 8.50
CA VAL A 97 7.05 -7.85 7.28
C VAL A 97 6.81 -9.36 7.33
N MET A 98 6.10 -9.88 6.33
CA MET A 98 5.76 -11.29 6.22
C MET A 98 6.42 -11.90 4.98
N GLY A 99 6.77 -13.18 5.06
CA GLY A 99 7.44 -13.90 3.98
C GLY A 99 7.84 -15.32 4.38
N PRO A 100 8.56 -16.04 3.51
CA PRO A 100 9.06 -17.37 3.81
C PRO A 100 10.08 -17.34 4.95
N SER A 101 10.24 -18.49 5.61
CA SER A 101 11.08 -18.59 6.81
C SER A 101 12.53 -18.17 6.58
N TRP A 102 13.11 -18.45 5.41
CA TRP A 102 14.48 -18.06 5.08
C TRP A 102 14.67 -16.54 5.13
N PHE A 103 13.64 -15.77 4.74
CA PHE A 103 13.67 -14.32 4.71
C PHE A 103 13.41 -13.73 6.10
N ILE A 104 12.37 -14.20 6.79
CA ILE A 104 12.05 -13.69 8.13
C ILE A 104 13.19 -13.96 9.12
N GLN A 105 13.85 -15.11 8.99
CA GLN A 105 15.02 -15.45 9.82
C GLN A 105 16.29 -14.69 9.42
N SER A 106 16.32 -14.00 8.27
CA SER A 106 17.46 -13.19 7.84
C SER A 106 17.47 -11.79 8.47
N ARG A 107 16.44 -11.42 9.24
CA ARG A 107 16.38 -10.14 9.95
C ARG A 107 17.58 -9.99 10.88
N ASP A 108 18.29 -8.87 10.82
CA ASP A 108 19.42 -8.59 11.70
C ASP A 108 18.95 -8.58 13.17
N PRO A 109 19.44 -9.53 14.00
CA PRO A 109 18.98 -9.67 15.37
C PRO A 109 19.35 -8.47 16.26
N LYS A 110 20.36 -7.66 15.87
CA LYS A 110 20.76 -6.48 16.64
C LYS A 110 19.74 -5.35 16.54
N ILE A 111 19.07 -5.20 15.40
CA ILE A 111 18.13 -4.10 15.20
C ILE A 111 16.78 -4.42 15.84
N GLY A 112 16.32 -5.68 15.81
CA GLY A 112 15.11 -6.11 16.53
C GLY A 112 15.21 -6.10 18.07
N LEU A 113 16.40 -5.84 18.62
CA LEU A 113 16.58 -5.56 20.06
C LEU A 113 16.34 -4.09 20.38
N LEU A 114 16.64 -3.16 19.47
CA LEU A 114 16.45 -1.71 19.66
C LEU A 114 14.96 -1.34 19.62
N ASP A 115 14.21 -1.88 18.65
CA ASP A 115 12.74 -1.67 18.56
C ASP A 115 12.00 -2.13 19.84
N ARG A 116 12.53 -3.15 20.52
CA ARG A 116 11.96 -3.66 21.78
C ARG A 116 12.28 -2.81 23.00
N ILE A 117 13.33 -2.00 22.94
CA ILE A 117 13.71 -1.09 24.02
C ILE A 117 12.95 0.22 23.88
N ASP A 118 12.74 0.72 22.66
CA ASP A 118 12.03 1.98 22.40
C ASP A 118 10.49 1.86 22.55
N SER A 119 9.97 0.63 22.64
CA SER A 119 8.54 0.34 22.85
C SER A 119 8.15 0.06 24.31
N GLN A 120 9.08 0.19 25.27
CA GLN A 120 8.84 0.14 26.73
C GLN A 120 8.93 1.53 27.36
#